data_AF-A0A5S9NJF4-F1
#
_entry.id   AF-A0A5S9NJF4-F1
#
_cell.length_a   1.000
_cell.length_b   1.000
_cell.length_c   1.000
_cell.angle_alpha   90.00
_cell.angle_beta   90.00
_cell.angle_gamma   90.00
#
_symmetry.space_group_name_H-M   'P 1'
#
loop_
_entity.id
_entity.type
_entity.pdbx_description
1 polymer ?
#
loop_
_entity_poly.entity_id
_entity_poly.type
_entity_poly.pdbx_seq_one_letter_code
_entity_poly.pdbx_strand_id
1 'polypeptide(L)'
;MLGLPRHLLGLEAATTVFEAALLGVSSGADVPRPVADLTGQADADLPAGTLLLAQGHHHTITNVSARMTPPAGLNDEAPIPYYLVSGRKLKRDVRAGQPILCGDVDLDTQCELYLLRKAQDAVTGW
;
A
#
# COMPACT_ATOMS: atom_id res chain seq x y z
N MET A 1 28.42 -10.23 0.24
CA MET A 1 27.35 -9.23 0.33
C MET A 1 27.76 -8.03 -0.51
N LEU A 2 26.96 -7.64 -1.50
CA LEU A 2 27.18 -6.41 -2.26
C LEU A 2 26.41 -5.29 -1.56
N GLY A 3 27.11 -4.28 -1.06
CA GLY A 3 26.50 -3.13 -0.40
C GLY A 3 26.58 -1.89 -1.27
N LEU A 4 25.46 -1.18 -1.42
CA LEU A 4 25.43 0.15 -2.00
C LEU A 4 25.30 1.18 -0.84
N PRO A 5 26.39 1.86 -0.44
CA PRO A 5 26.42 2.65 0.79
C PRO A 5 25.77 4.04 0.66
N ARG A 6 24.99 4.27 -0.39
CA ARG A 6 24.31 5.55 -0.65
C ARG A 6 22.99 5.33 -1.37
N HIS A 7 22.04 6.18 -1.05
CA HIS A 7 20.79 6.38 -1.77
C HIS A 7 20.51 7.89 -1.77
N LEU A 8 20.63 8.52 -2.94
CA LEU A 8 20.65 9.97 -3.12
C LEU A 8 19.26 10.56 -3.44
N LEU A 9 18.20 9.78 -3.28
CA LEU A 9 16.80 10.19 -3.37
C LEU A 9 16.50 10.96 -4.66
N GLY A 10 16.18 12.25 -4.56
CA GLY A 10 15.78 13.08 -5.71
C GLY A 10 16.84 13.18 -6.80
N LEU A 11 18.14 13.03 -6.47
CA LEU A 11 19.19 13.01 -7.49
C LEU A 11 19.14 11.74 -8.35
N GLU A 12 18.81 10.59 -7.76
CA GLU A 12 18.65 9.32 -8.49
C GLU A 12 17.38 9.35 -9.36
N ALA A 13 16.32 10.04 -8.91
CA ALA A 13 15.11 10.21 -9.71
C ALA A 13 15.38 10.98 -11.03
N ALA A 14 16.29 11.96 -11.03
CA ALA A 14 16.69 12.65 -12.26
C ALA A 14 17.40 11.70 -13.24
N THR A 15 18.20 10.77 -12.73
CA THR A 15 18.86 9.74 -13.54
C THR A 15 17.84 8.79 -14.18
N THR A 16 16.81 8.36 -13.45
CA THR A 16 15.70 7.56 -14.02
C THR A 16 15.06 8.25 -15.23
N VAL A 17 14.88 9.57 -15.19
CA VAL A 17 14.32 10.33 -16.32
C VAL A 17 15.26 10.29 -17.52
N PHE A 18 16.58 10.43 -17.32
CA PHE A 18 17.55 10.35 -18.42
C PHE A 18 17.67 8.94 -19.01
N GLU A 19 17.62 7.89 -18.19
CA GLU A 19 17.60 6.51 -18.66
C GLU A 19 16.39 6.23 -19.55
N ALA A 20 15.20 6.67 -19.12
CA ALA A 20 14.00 6.54 -19.93
C ALA A 20 14.06 7.38 -21.22
N ALA A 21 14.46 8.67 -21.12
CA ALA A 21 14.37 9.60 -22.24
C ALA A 21 15.49 9.46 -23.28
N LEU A 22 16.72 9.13 -22.85
CA LEU A 22 17.90 9.06 -23.71
C LEU A 22 18.23 7.64 -24.14
N LEU A 23 17.96 6.65 -23.27
CA LEU A 23 18.35 5.26 -23.49
C LEU A 23 17.14 4.35 -23.74
N GLY A 24 15.92 4.79 -23.42
CA GLY A 24 14.72 3.98 -23.57
C GLY A 24 14.66 2.78 -22.62
N VAL A 25 15.31 2.87 -21.46
CA VAL A 25 15.38 1.76 -20.48
C VAL A 25 14.73 2.14 -19.15
N SER A 26 14.20 1.15 -18.44
CA SER A 26 13.69 1.30 -17.08
C SER A 26 14.83 1.30 -16.06
N SER A 27 14.76 2.20 -15.08
CA SER A 27 15.63 2.15 -13.89
C SER A 27 15.12 1.14 -12.83
N GLY A 28 13.97 0.51 -13.10
CA GLY A 28 13.31 -0.48 -12.25
C GLY A 28 13.13 -1.81 -12.97
N ALA A 29 12.14 -2.59 -12.56
CA ALA A 29 11.80 -3.83 -13.27
C ALA A 29 11.12 -3.51 -14.60
N ASP A 30 11.52 -4.20 -15.67
CA ASP A 30 10.86 -4.09 -16.99
C ASP A 30 9.44 -4.68 -16.99
N VAL A 31 9.26 -5.78 -16.25
CA VAL A 31 7.95 -6.45 -16.05
C VAL A 31 7.74 -6.66 -14.54
N PRO A 32 7.21 -5.66 -13.82
CA PRO A 32 7.09 -5.73 -12.37
C PRO A 32 5.99 -6.71 -11.96
N ARG A 33 6.31 -7.79 -11.24
CA ARG A 33 5.31 -8.70 -10.66
C ARG A 33 5.16 -8.48 -9.15
N PRO A 34 3.98 -8.09 -8.64
CA PRO A 34 3.74 -8.00 -7.21
C PRO A 34 3.88 -9.38 -6.54
N VAL A 35 4.75 -9.48 -5.53
CA VAL A 35 4.98 -10.72 -4.75
C VAL A 35 4.68 -10.56 -3.26
N ALA A 36 4.29 -9.36 -2.86
CA ALA A 36 3.88 -9.02 -1.51
C ALA A 36 2.95 -7.80 -1.56
N ASP A 37 2.09 -7.69 -0.56
CA ASP A 37 1.31 -6.50 -0.26
C ASP A 37 1.83 -5.83 1.01
N LEU A 38 1.56 -4.53 1.11
CA LEU A 38 1.74 -3.75 2.34
C LEU A 38 0.36 -3.47 2.93
N THR A 39 0.01 -4.15 4.02
CA THR A 39 -1.36 -4.16 4.59
C THR A 39 -1.41 -3.55 5.99
N GLY A 40 -2.60 -3.09 6.39
CA GLY A 40 -2.83 -2.44 7.68
C GLY A 40 -2.97 -3.43 8.84
N GLN A 41 -2.23 -3.18 9.92
CA GLN A 41 -2.23 -3.96 11.15
C GLN A 41 -2.54 -3.06 12.35
N ALA A 42 -3.54 -3.42 13.15
CA ALA A 42 -3.87 -2.68 14.36
C ALA A 42 -2.79 -2.90 15.43
N ASP A 43 -2.16 -1.81 15.88
CA ASP A 43 -1.18 -1.83 16.98
C ASP A 43 -1.85 -1.63 18.35
N ALA A 44 -3.11 -1.21 18.37
CA ALA A 44 -3.96 -1.07 19.55
C ALA A 44 -5.41 -1.46 19.21
N ASP A 45 -6.28 -1.57 20.21
CA ASP A 45 -7.72 -1.73 19.99
C ASP A 45 -8.28 -0.47 19.30
N LEU A 46 -8.95 -0.67 18.16
CA LEU A 46 -9.57 0.37 17.37
C LEU A 46 -11.10 0.19 17.41
N PRO A 47 -11.84 1.08 18.09
CA PRO A 47 -13.28 0.97 18.14
C PRO A 47 -13.94 1.31 16.80
N ALA A 48 -15.14 0.78 16.57
CA ALA A 48 -16.01 1.18 15.48
C ALA A 48 -16.18 2.72 15.43
N GLY A 49 -16.21 3.27 14.22
CA GLY A 49 -16.28 4.71 13.98
C GLY A 49 -14.93 5.44 14.00
N THR A 50 -13.83 4.77 14.39
CA THR A 50 -12.48 5.35 14.31
C THR A 50 -12.16 5.76 12.88
N LEU A 51 -11.80 7.03 12.67
CA LEU A 51 -11.31 7.54 11.40
C LEU A 51 -9.83 7.23 11.26
N LEU A 52 -9.48 6.46 10.24
CA LEU A 52 -8.11 6.07 9.95
C LEU A 52 -7.53 7.03 8.92
N LEU A 53 -6.70 7.97 9.36
CA LEU A 53 -6.19 9.06 8.52
C LEU A 53 -4.66 8.99 8.45
N ALA A 54 -4.12 8.85 7.24
CA ALA A 54 -2.69 8.94 7.01
C ALA A 54 -2.25 10.41 7.05
N GLN A 55 -1.40 10.77 8.01
CA GLN A 55 -0.97 12.15 8.23
C GLN A 55 0.55 12.27 8.40
N GLY A 56 1.04 13.52 8.30
CA GLY A 56 2.46 13.86 8.46
C GLY A 56 3.34 13.45 7.27
N HIS A 57 4.63 13.75 7.38
CA HIS A 57 5.61 13.49 6.31
C HIS A 57 5.76 12.00 5.95
N HIS A 58 5.50 11.10 6.90
CA HIS A 58 5.59 9.67 6.69
C HIS A 58 4.25 9.01 6.35
N HIS A 59 3.17 9.80 6.21
CA HIS A 59 1.83 9.30 5.92
C HIS A 59 1.42 8.11 6.81
N THR A 60 1.69 8.23 8.11
CA THR A 60 1.37 7.19 9.08
C THR A 60 -0.05 7.36 9.60
N ILE A 61 -0.68 6.24 9.92
CA ILE A 61 -1.99 6.18 10.56
C ILE A 61 -1.78 5.86 12.04
N THR A 62 -2.39 6.66 12.92
CA THR A 62 -2.27 6.45 14.37
C THR A 62 -2.74 5.05 14.76
N ASN A 63 -1.92 4.35 15.56
CA ASN A 63 -2.17 2.97 16.03
C ASN A 63 -2.33 1.92 14.92
N VAL A 64 -1.86 2.21 13.70
CA VAL A 64 -1.85 1.24 12.59
C VAL A 64 -0.48 1.21 11.94
N SER A 65 0.15 0.04 11.98
CA SER A 65 1.40 -0.22 11.28
C SER A 65 1.16 -0.91 9.96
N ALA A 66 2.11 -0.74 9.06
CA ALA A 66 2.15 -1.44 7.79
C ALA A 66 2.89 -2.78 7.94
N ARG A 67 2.34 -3.85 7.38
CA ARG A 67 2.95 -5.20 7.40
C ARG A 67 3.09 -5.73 5.98
N MET A 68 4.22 -6.35 5.69
CA MET A 68 4.43 -7.05 4.42
C MET A 68 3.76 -8.42 4.50
N THR A 69 2.79 -8.68 3.63
CA THR A 69 2.00 -9.92 3.59
C THR A 69 2.03 -10.54 2.20
N PRO A 70 1.69 -11.83 2.04
CA PRO A 70 1.43 -12.39 0.71
C PRO A 70 0.39 -11.56 -0.04
N PRO A 71 0.52 -11.41 -1.37
CA PRO A 71 -0.39 -10.60 -2.15
C PRO A 71 -1.74 -11.30 -2.27
N ALA A 72 -2.83 -10.55 -2.16
CA ALA A 72 -4.19 -11.07 -2.28
C ALA A 72 -5.09 -10.10 -3.04
N GLY A 73 -5.99 -10.63 -3.87
CA GLY A 73 -7.01 -9.82 -4.52
C GLY A 73 -8.00 -9.23 -3.48
N LEU A 74 -8.47 -8.01 -3.73
CA LEU A 74 -9.40 -7.34 -2.83
C LEU A 74 -10.71 -8.13 -2.69
N ASN A 75 -11.04 -8.45 -1.44
CA ASN A 75 -12.32 -9.00 -0.98
C ASN A 75 -12.49 -8.66 0.50
N ASP A 76 -13.70 -8.81 1.05
CA ASP A 76 -14.02 -8.37 2.41
C ASP A 76 -13.14 -9.00 3.51
N GLU A 77 -12.65 -10.23 3.30
CA GLU A 77 -11.82 -10.96 4.25
C GLU A 77 -10.30 -10.74 4.03
N ALA A 78 -9.91 -10.04 2.96
CA ALA A 78 -8.51 -9.74 2.70
C ALA A 78 -8.02 -8.60 3.61
N PRO A 79 -6.80 -8.70 4.18
CA PRO A 79 -6.14 -7.57 4.82
C PRO A 79 -6.07 -6.39 3.85
N ILE A 80 -6.52 -5.24 4.30
CA ILE A 80 -6.61 -4.04 3.47
C ILE A 80 -5.21 -3.50 3.15
N PRO A 81 -4.91 -3.15 1.87
CA PRO A 81 -3.70 -2.41 1.54
C PRO A 81 -3.62 -1.09 2.34
N TYR A 82 -2.46 -0.82 2.94
CA TYR A 82 -2.29 0.23 3.97
C TYR A 82 -2.82 1.59 3.54
N TYR A 83 -2.60 1.98 2.28
CA TYR A 83 -3.04 3.30 1.79
C TYR A 83 -4.50 3.34 1.34
N LEU A 84 -5.17 2.19 1.17
CA LEU A 84 -6.63 2.14 0.95
C LEU A 84 -7.43 2.37 2.24
N VAL A 85 -6.80 2.22 3.41
CA VAL A 85 -7.40 2.57 4.71
C VAL A 85 -7.57 4.08 4.89
N SER A 86 -6.72 4.89 4.26
CA SER A 86 -6.67 6.32 4.56
C SER A 86 -7.99 7.02 4.24
N GLY A 87 -8.45 7.83 5.19
CA GLY A 87 -9.72 8.55 5.13
C GLY A 87 -10.95 7.69 5.37
N ARG A 88 -10.80 6.41 5.73
CA ARG A 88 -11.92 5.49 5.98
C ARG A 88 -12.26 5.38 7.46
N LYS A 89 -13.54 5.14 7.76
CA LYS A 89 -14.00 4.85 9.12
C LYS A 89 -14.20 3.34 9.30
N LEU A 90 -13.85 2.83 10.47
CA LEU A 90 -14.16 1.46 10.85
C LEU A 90 -15.67 1.27 11.03
N LYS A 91 -16.22 0.19 10.48
CA LYS A 91 -17.60 -0.26 10.68
C LYS A 91 -17.78 -1.09 11.94
N ARG A 92 -16.70 -1.71 12.43
CA ARG A 92 -16.67 -2.59 13.59
C ARG A 92 -15.35 -2.43 14.35
N ASP A 93 -15.32 -2.92 15.58
CA ASP A 93 -14.11 -2.93 16.38
C ASP A 93 -13.04 -3.85 15.75
N VAL A 94 -11.78 -3.42 15.74
CA VAL A 94 -10.61 -4.23 15.37
C VAL A 94 -9.67 -4.29 16.58
N ARG A 95 -9.29 -5.50 17.01
CA ARG A 95 -8.44 -5.66 18.20
C ARG A 95 -6.96 -5.46 17.88
N ALA A 96 -6.20 -5.06 18.89
CA ALA A 96 -4.74 -5.01 18.81
C ALA A 96 -4.18 -6.36 18.31
N GLY A 97 -3.25 -6.31 17.37
CA GLY A 97 -2.66 -7.50 16.78
C GLY A 97 -3.50 -8.17 15.69
N GLN A 98 -4.66 -7.62 15.32
CA GLN A 98 -5.43 -8.09 14.15
C GLN A 98 -5.14 -7.27 12.88
N PRO A 99 -5.12 -7.92 11.70
CA PRO A 99 -5.15 -7.17 10.44
C PRO A 99 -6.47 -6.41 10.33
N ILE A 100 -6.41 -5.21 9.75
CA ILE A 100 -7.62 -4.51 9.33
C ILE A 100 -8.04 -5.15 8.01
N LEU A 101 -9.30 -5.54 7.87
CA LEU A 101 -9.81 -6.18 6.66
C LEU A 101 -10.50 -5.15 5.75
N CYS A 102 -10.61 -5.45 4.46
CA CYS A 102 -11.36 -4.61 3.53
C CYS A 102 -12.83 -4.45 3.97
N GLY A 103 -13.42 -5.51 4.52
CA GLY A 103 -14.79 -5.53 5.05
C GLY A 103 -14.97 -4.79 6.37
N ASP A 104 -13.90 -4.32 7.01
CA ASP A 104 -13.96 -3.53 8.25
C ASP A 104 -14.19 -2.05 8.00
N VAL A 105 -14.04 -1.57 6.76
CA VAL A 105 -14.23 -0.17 6.39
C VAL A 105 -15.18 -0.01 5.22
N ASP A 106 -15.72 1.20 5.05
CA ASP A 106 -16.38 1.60 3.81
C ASP A 106 -15.31 2.04 2.81
N LEU A 107 -14.87 1.08 1.97
CA LEU A 107 -13.93 1.33 0.90
C LEU A 107 -14.52 2.31 -0.12
N ASP A 108 -13.70 3.28 -0.51
CA ASP A 108 -14.04 4.22 -1.57
C ASP A 108 -13.83 3.58 -2.93
N THR A 109 -14.86 2.92 -3.45
CA THR A 109 -14.77 2.22 -4.73
C THR A 109 -14.63 3.15 -5.93
N GLN A 110 -14.78 4.46 -5.71
CA GLN A 110 -14.66 5.48 -6.75
C GLN A 110 -13.31 6.19 -6.73
N CYS A 111 -12.46 5.97 -5.71
CA CYS A 111 -11.15 6.59 -5.67
C CYS A 111 -10.17 5.92 -6.63
N GLU A 112 -9.28 6.72 -7.23
CA GLU A 112 -8.33 6.25 -8.24
C GLU A 112 -7.45 5.09 -7.75
N LEU A 113 -7.00 5.15 -6.49
CA LEU A 113 -6.16 4.09 -5.92
C LEU A 113 -6.89 2.74 -5.84
N TYR A 114 -8.19 2.74 -5.55
CA TYR A 114 -9.01 1.54 -5.57
C TYR A 114 -9.17 0.99 -6.99
N LEU A 115 -9.46 1.86 -7.96
CA LEU A 115 -9.62 1.49 -9.36
C LEU A 115 -8.33 0.88 -9.93
N LEU A 116 -7.18 1.50 -9.67
CA LEU A 116 -5.86 0.97 -10.06
C LEU A 116 -5.58 -0.38 -9.39
N ARG A 117 -5.91 -0.53 -8.11
CA ARG A 117 -5.73 -1.82 -7.43
C ARG A 117 -6.63 -2.91 -8.02
N LYS A 118 -7.89 -2.61 -8.33
CA LYS A 118 -8.78 -3.56 -9.02
C LYS A 118 -8.27 -3.93 -10.41
N ALA A 119 -7.71 -2.98 -11.15
CA ALA A 119 -7.05 -3.25 -12.43
C ALA A 119 -5.83 -4.16 -12.24
N GLN A 120 -5.00 -3.91 -11.22
CA GLN A 120 -3.87 -4.77 -10.87
C GLN A 120 -4.29 -6.19 -10.51
N ASP A 121 -5.35 -6.35 -9.70
CA ASP A 121 -5.91 -7.66 -9.32
C ASP A 121 -6.42 -8.45 -10.55
N ALA A 122 -6.82 -7.76 -11.62
CA ALA A 122 -7.30 -8.36 -12.87
C ALA A 122 -6.16 -8.75 -13.83
N VAL A 123 -4.91 -8.33 -13.57
CA VAL A 123 -3.77 -8.72 -14.42
C VAL A 123 -3.47 -10.20 -14.19
N THR A 124 -3.71 -10.99 -15.23
CA THR A 124 -3.29 -12.39 -15.32
C THR A 124 -2.08 -12.50 -16.24
N GLY A 125 -1.05 -13.27 -15.86
CA GLY A 125 0.10 -13.53 -16.73
C GLY A 125 1.28 -12.57 -16.56
N TRP A 126 1.55 -12.13 -15.32
CA TRP A 126 2.83 -11.55 -14.94
C TRP A 126 4.02 -12.45 -15.27
#